data_AF-W4RK10-F1
#
_entry.id   AF-W4RK10-F1
#
_cell.length_a   1.000
_cell.length_b   1.000
_cell.length_c   1.000
_cell.angle_alpha   90.00
_cell.angle_beta   90.00
_cell.angle_gamma   90.00
#
_symmetry.space_group_name_H-M   'P 1'
#
loop_
_entity.id
_entity.type
_entity.pdbx_description
1 polymer ?
#
loop_
_entity_poly.entity_id
_entity_poly.type
_entity_poly.pdbx_seq_one_letter_code
_entity_poly.pdbx_strand_id
1 'polypeptide(L)'
;MVDFVISGLERNEYSIIVENDRIIPLIQKRLTALFDESRLEKVKYVNNYDFYYAKGDFRINSIFEFLPNIIEGFSELDVAVRSWAHVEWRDEVEVSKKLMASEKEADVIVNETNLLSVCAYDFERVSEEFKEGLLSCHNFFINEKEDGV
;
A
#
# COMPACT_ATOMS: atom_id res chain seq x y z
N MET A 1 -10.02 -2.42 -2.47
CA MET A 1 -9.35 -1.26 -1.82
C MET A 1 -10.25 -0.50 -0.84
N VAL A 2 -11.39 0.05 -1.25
CA VAL A 2 -12.19 0.95 -0.37
C VAL A 2 -12.63 0.23 0.92
N ASP A 3 -13.04 -1.04 0.84
CA ASP A 3 -13.41 -1.85 2.00
C ASP A 3 -12.24 -2.11 2.96
N PHE A 4 -11.01 -2.19 2.44
CA PHE A 4 -9.80 -2.35 3.26
C PHE A 4 -9.58 -1.12 4.16
N VAL A 5 -9.82 0.08 3.62
CA VAL A 5 -9.72 1.35 4.36
C VAL A 5 -10.86 1.49 5.35
N ILE A 6 -12.11 1.20 4.92
CA ILE A 6 -13.29 1.22 5.80
C ILE A 6 -13.05 0.32 7.02
N SER A 7 -12.62 -0.92 6.80
CA SER A 7 -12.36 -1.87 7.88
C SER A 7 -11.29 -1.38 8.86
N GLY A 8 -10.30 -0.61 8.39
CA GLY A 8 -9.27 -0.03 9.24
C GLY A 8 -9.80 1.10 10.10
N LEU A 9 -10.54 2.00 9.48
CA LEU A 9 -11.20 3.09 10.19
C LEU A 9 -12.19 2.57 11.25
N GLU A 10 -12.95 1.52 10.95
CA GLU A 10 -13.84 0.82 11.89
C GLU A 10 -13.11 0.27 13.12
N ARG A 11 -11.87 -0.19 12.94
CA ARG A 11 -10.99 -0.71 14.01
C ARG A 11 -10.15 0.37 14.68
N ASN A 12 -10.36 1.64 14.32
CA ASN A 12 -9.61 2.79 14.83
C ASN A 12 -8.12 2.78 14.45
N GLU A 13 -7.78 2.09 13.36
CA GLU A 13 -6.42 1.95 12.83
C GLU A 13 -6.07 3.09 11.85
N TYR A 14 -4.79 3.38 11.71
CA TYR A 14 -4.30 4.32 10.71
C TYR A 14 -4.20 3.65 9.34
N SER A 15 -4.64 4.37 8.31
CA SER A 15 -4.63 3.86 6.93
C SER A 15 -3.76 4.74 6.04
N ILE A 16 -2.74 4.15 5.42
CA ILE A 16 -1.90 4.79 4.41
C ILE A 16 -2.35 4.26 3.03
N ILE A 17 -2.66 5.17 2.12
CA ILE A 17 -3.12 4.85 0.77
C ILE A 17 -2.11 5.44 -0.21
N VAL A 18 -1.36 4.57 -0.87
CA VAL A 18 -0.41 4.91 -1.93
C VAL A 18 -1.07 4.60 -3.26
N GLU A 19 -1.44 5.64 -4.01
CA GLU A 19 -2.28 5.51 -5.20
C GLU A 19 -2.03 6.65 -6.20
N ASN A 20 -2.46 6.54 -7.44
CA ASN A 20 -2.29 7.62 -8.42
C ASN A 20 -3.31 8.78 -8.24
N ASP A 21 -2.98 9.94 -8.80
CA ASP A 21 -3.80 11.17 -8.71
C ASP A 21 -5.20 11.06 -9.32
N ARG A 22 -5.45 10.04 -10.16
CA ARG A 22 -6.78 9.84 -10.76
C ARG A 22 -7.72 9.14 -9.78
N ILE A 23 -7.19 8.21 -8.99
CA ILE A 23 -7.98 7.37 -8.08
C ILE A 23 -8.09 7.99 -6.69
N ILE A 24 -7.06 8.70 -6.19
CA ILE A 24 -7.09 9.39 -4.88
C ILE A 24 -8.37 10.24 -4.68
N PRO A 25 -8.77 11.13 -5.61
CA PRO A 25 -9.98 11.95 -5.43
C PRO A 25 -11.27 11.12 -5.37
N LEU A 26 -11.32 9.97 -6.06
CA LEU A 26 -12.48 9.07 -6.04
C LEU A 26 -12.62 8.39 -4.68
N ILE A 27 -11.50 7.97 -4.08
CA ILE A 27 -11.46 7.38 -2.75
C ILE A 27 -11.87 8.42 -1.70
N GLN A 28 -11.26 9.62 -1.75
CA GLN A 28 -11.59 10.71 -0.83
C GLN A 28 -13.08 11.03 -0.86
N LYS A 29 -13.66 11.20 -2.06
CA LYS A 29 -15.10 11.46 -2.21
C LYS A 29 -15.97 10.37 -1.58
N ARG A 30 -15.60 9.09 -1.72
CA ARG A 30 -16.34 7.98 -1.10
C ARG A 30 -16.20 7.99 0.41
N LEU A 31 -15.00 8.21 0.94
CA LEU A 31 -14.76 8.19 2.39
C LEU A 31 -15.41 9.39 3.10
N THR A 32 -15.38 10.59 2.50
CA THR A 32 -16.07 11.78 3.03
C THR A 32 -17.59 11.63 3.06
N ALA A 33 -18.17 10.76 2.21
CA ALA A 33 -19.60 10.46 2.27
C ALA A 33 -19.97 9.49 3.41
N LEU A 34 -18.99 8.78 3.99
CA LEU A 34 -19.20 7.71 4.97
C LEU A 34 -18.71 8.05 6.37
N PHE A 35 -17.69 8.89 6.49
CA PHE A 35 -17.03 9.22 7.75
C PHE A 35 -16.90 10.72 7.97
N ASP A 36 -16.84 11.10 9.24
CA ASP A 36 -16.57 12.47 9.67
C ASP A 36 -15.08 12.82 9.60
N GLU A 37 -14.78 14.12 9.64
CA GLU A 37 -13.43 14.65 9.48
C GLU A 37 -12.43 14.03 10.46
N SER A 38 -12.83 13.76 11.72
CA SER A 38 -11.93 13.21 12.74
C SER A 38 -11.41 11.79 12.41
N ARG A 39 -12.23 10.97 11.74
CA ARG A 39 -11.80 9.64 11.27
C ARG A 39 -10.96 9.74 10.01
N LEU A 40 -11.27 10.71 9.14
CA LEU A 40 -10.51 10.94 7.92
C LEU A 40 -9.10 11.46 8.18
N GLU A 41 -8.85 12.15 9.31
CA GLU A 41 -7.49 12.54 9.74
C GLU A 41 -6.53 11.34 9.91
N LYS A 42 -7.09 10.16 10.16
CA LYS A 42 -6.34 8.89 10.27
C LYS A 42 -6.01 8.24 8.93
N VAL A 43 -6.47 8.84 7.83
CA VAL A 43 -6.16 8.38 6.47
C VAL A 43 -5.12 9.31 5.85
N LYS A 44 -4.00 8.74 5.42
CA LYS A 44 -2.96 9.46 4.69
C LYS A 44 -2.94 9.00 3.25
N TYR A 45 -2.97 9.95 2.33
CA TYR A 45 -2.90 9.70 0.90
C TYR A 45 -1.51 10.09 0.41
N VAL A 46 -0.89 9.22 -0.37
CA VAL A 46 0.43 9.43 -0.95
C VAL A 46 0.32 9.09 -2.43
N ASN A 47 0.90 9.93 -3.27
CA ASN A 47 0.98 9.64 -4.69
C ASN A 47 1.95 8.48 -4.94
N ASN A 48 1.54 7.48 -5.71
CA ASN A 48 2.36 6.29 -5.97
C ASN A 48 3.66 6.58 -6.73
N TYR A 49 3.67 7.56 -7.65
CA TYR A 49 4.88 8.01 -8.32
C TYR A 49 5.85 8.63 -7.33
N ASP A 50 5.38 9.53 -6.47
CA ASP A 50 6.23 10.13 -5.43
C ASP A 50 6.75 9.05 -4.47
N PHE A 51 5.94 8.06 -4.16
CA PHE A 51 6.31 6.98 -3.27
C PHE A 51 7.39 6.05 -3.84
N TYR A 52 7.17 5.53 -5.05
CA TYR A 52 8.09 4.57 -5.66
C TYR A 52 9.29 5.23 -6.33
N TYR A 53 9.17 6.47 -6.81
CA TYR A 53 10.21 7.17 -7.58
C TYR A 53 10.81 8.40 -6.87
N ALA A 54 10.56 8.62 -5.57
CA ALA A 54 11.11 9.74 -4.80
C ALA A 54 12.63 9.96 -4.96
N LYS A 55 13.41 8.90 -5.19
CA LYS A 55 14.87 8.96 -5.34
C LYS A 55 15.35 8.91 -6.80
N GLY A 56 14.44 9.04 -7.76
CA GLY A 56 14.72 8.91 -9.20
C GLY A 56 14.90 7.47 -9.66
N ASP A 57 14.68 6.49 -8.78
CA ASP A 57 14.69 5.06 -9.08
C ASP A 57 13.56 4.36 -8.32
N PHE A 58 13.03 3.27 -8.90
CA PHE A 58 11.91 2.51 -8.37
C PHE A 58 12.29 1.73 -7.11
N ARG A 59 11.62 2.03 -5.98
CA ARG A 59 11.87 1.40 -4.67
C ARG A 59 10.57 0.91 -4.03
N ILE A 60 10.40 -0.40 -3.97
CA ILE A 60 9.19 -1.01 -3.39
C ILE A 60 9.08 -0.80 -1.88
N ASN A 61 10.23 -0.75 -1.21
CA ASN A 61 10.33 -0.61 0.23
C ASN A 61 10.31 0.85 0.72
N SER A 62 9.97 1.80 -0.14
CA SER A 62 9.80 3.20 0.27
C SER A 62 8.86 3.33 1.46
N ILE A 63 7.89 2.40 1.64
CA ILE A 63 6.98 2.44 2.79
C ILE A 63 7.73 2.59 4.11
N PHE A 64 8.87 1.93 4.28
CA PHE A 64 9.64 1.96 5.53
C PHE A 64 10.48 3.24 5.69
N GLU A 65 10.86 3.90 4.59
CA GLU A 65 11.49 5.23 4.64
C GLU A 65 10.46 6.33 4.93
N PHE A 66 9.22 6.14 4.43
CA PHE A 66 8.13 7.08 4.62
C PHE A 66 7.38 6.86 5.94
N LEU A 67 7.33 5.63 6.45
CA LEU A 67 6.60 5.28 7.67
C LEU A 67 6.97 6.18 8.84
N PRO A 68 8.25 6.37 9.20
CA PRO A 68 8.63 7.19 10.35
C PRO A 68 8.18 8.63 10.19
N ASN A 69 8.29 9.20 8.98
CA ASN A 69 7.86 10.58 8.69
C ASN A 69 6.32 10.72 8.70
N ILE A 70 5.60 9.67 8.28
CA ILE A 70 4.13 9.64 8.29
C ILE A 70 3.60 9.42 9.72
N ILE A 71 4.31 8.62 10.52
CA ILE A 71 3.95 8.23 11.90
C ILE A 71 4.45 9.24 12.94
N GLU A 72 5.41 10.12 12.62
CA GLU A 72 5.90 11.17 13.54
C GLU A 72 4.78 12.06 14.10
N GLY A 73 3.60 12.08 13.46
CA GLY A 73 2.40 12.77 13.94
C GLY A 73 1.40 11.91 14.74
N PHE A 74 1.60 10.60 14.89
CA PHE A 74 0.72 9.71 15.64
C PHE A 74 1.23 9.59 17.08
N SER A 75 0.48 10.17 18.02
CA SER A 75 0.91 10.35 19.41
C SER A 75 0.93 9.08 20.27
N GLU A 76 0.62 7.90 19.74
CA GLU A 76 0.52 6.67 20.54
C GLU A 76 1.13 5.47 19.81
N LEU A 77 2.19 4.92 20.40
CA LEU A 77 3.05 3.82 19.95
C LEU A 77 2.37 2.43 19.90
N ASP A 78 1.04 2.34 19.99
CA ASP A 78 0.31 1.07 20.08
C ASP A 78 -0.83 0.94 19.05
N VAL A 79 -0.93 1.88 18.10
CA VAL A 79 -1.97 1.82 17.07
C VAL A 79 -1.47 1.03 15.86
N ALA A 80 -2.20 -0.03 15.50
CA ALA A 80 -1.92 -0.77 14.27
C ALA A 80 -2.06 0.14 13.05
N VAL A 81 -1.09 0.01 12.14
CA VAL A 81 -1.06 0.77 10.88
C VAL A 81 -1.31 -0.22 9.75
N ARG A 82 -2.11 0.19 8.78
CA ARG A 82 -2.32 -0.55 7.55
C ARG A 82 -2.00 0.31 6.33
N SER A 83 -1.40 -0.30 5.31
CA SER A 83 -1.12 0.36 4.04
C SER A 83 -1.71 -0.41 2.87
N TRP A 84 -2.29 0.34 1.93
CA TRP A 84 -2.62 -0.15 0.60
C TRP A 84 -1.75 0.61 -0.40
N ALA A 85 -0.98 -0.10 -1.21
CA ALA A 85 -0.10 0.53 -2.18
C ALA A 85 -0.26 -0.07 -3.58
N HIS A 86 -0.75 0.75 -4.51
CA HIS A 86 -0.83 0.37 -5.91
C HIS A 86 0.49 0.60 -6.62
N VAL A 87 1.09 -0.50 -7.07
CA VAL A 87 2.38 -0.53 -7.74
C VAL A 87 2.16 -0.27 -9.23
N GLU A 88 2.74 0.81 -9.75
CA GLU A 88 2.80 1.07 -11.18
C GLU A 88 4.27 0.95 -11.65
N TRP A 89 4.50 0.14 -12.68
CA TRP A 89 5.81 -0.05 -13.29
C TRP A 89 5.80 0.32 -14.76
N ARG A 90 6.97 0.63 -15.34
CA ARG A 90 7.15 0.80 -16.79
C ARG A 90 7.75 -0.43 -17.45
N ASP A 91 8.77 -1.01 -16.83
CA ASP A 91 9.45 -2.22 -17.29
C ASP A 91 9.30 -3.30 -16.21
N GLU A 92 8.63 -4.39 -16.56
CA GLU A 92 8.35 -5.50 -15.64
C GLU A 92 9.62 -6.27 -15.27
N VAL A 93 10.57 -6.41 -16.20
CA VAL A 93 11.81 -7.18 -15.97
C VAL A 93 12.70 -6.45 -14.96
N GLU A 94 12.78 -5.13 -15.08
CA GLU A 94 13.49 -4.28 -14.13
C GLU A 94 12.85 -4.35 -12.73
N VAL A 95 11.52 -4.22 -12.67
CA VAL A 95 10.78 -4.21 -11.41
C VAL A 95 10.79 -5.57 -10.73
N SER A 96 10.64 -6.67 -11.47
CA SER A 96 10.72 -8.04 -10.93
C SER A 96 12.06 -8.32 -10.23
N LYS A 97 13.18 -7.90 -10.83
CA LYS A 97 14.51 -8.04 -10.22
C LYS A 97 14.66 -7.20 -8.95
N LYS A 98 14.16 -5.96 -8.97
CA LYS A 98 14.22 -5.04 -7.82
C LYS A 98 13.30 -5.51 -6.70
N LEU A 99 12.14 -6.05 -7.03
CA LEU A 99 11.16 -6.61 -6.08
C LEU A 99 11.73 -7.76 -5.28
N MET A 100 12.31 -8.77 -5.94
CA MET A 100 12.92 -9.89 -5.23
C MET A 100 14.05 -9.45 -4.31
N ALA A 101 14.82 -8.44 -4.70
CA ALA A 101 15.88 -7.89 -3.86
C ALA A 101 15.32 -7.12 -2.66
N SER A 102 14.29 -6.30 -2.88
CA SER A 102 13.69 -5.47 -1.84
C SER A 102 12.86 -6.28 -0.86
N GLU A 103 12.08 -7.28 -1.28
CA GLU A 103 11.21 -8.00 -0.36
C GLU A 103 11.97 -8.73 0.74
N LYS A 104 13.18 -9.21 0.45
CA LYS A 104 14.06 -9.78 1.48
C LYS A 104 14.44 -8.78 2.57
N GLU A 105 14.55 -7.50 2.24
CA GLU A 105 14.80 -6.43 3.21
C GLU A 105 13.51 -6.00 3.94
N ALA A 106 12.36 -6.04 3.25
CA ALA A 106 11.06 -5.73 3.83
C ALA A 106 10.66 -6.73 4.91
N ASP A 107 10.86 -8.03 4.67
CA ASP A 107 10.50 -9.11 5.59
C ASP A 107 11.15 -8.95 6.97
N VAL A 108 12.37 -8.42 7.02
CA VAL A 108 13.08 -8.13 8.28
C VAL A 108 12.36 -7.01 9.06
N ILE A 109 11.89 -5.98 8.36
CA ILE A 109 11.29 -4.79 8.97
C ILE A 109 9.81 -5.01 9.34
N VAL A 110 9.06 -5.78 8.54
CA VAL A 110 7.67 -6.16 8.86
C VAL A 110 7.61 -6.97 10.14
N ASN A 111 8.57 -7.88 10.39
CA ASN A 111 8.62 -8.64 11.63
C ASN A 111 8.87 -7.77 12.88
N GLU A 112 9.43 -6.57 12.71
CA GLU A 112 9.73 -5.64 13.81
C GLU A 112 8.65 -4.54 13.98
N THR A 113 7.66 -4.47 13.08
CA THR A 113 6.63 -3.42 13.07
C THR A 113 5.21 -3.99 13.08
N ASN A 114 4.28 -3.37 13.81
CA ASN A 114 2.86 -3.79 13.83
C ASN A 114 2.10 -3.24 12.60
N LEU A 115 2.64 -3.51 11.40
CA LEU A 115 2.21 -2.96 10.11
C LEU A 115 1.61 -4.05 9.22
N LEU A 116 0.39 -3.83 8.75
CA LEU A 116 -0.23 -4.62 7.70
C LEU A 116 -0.08 -3.90 6.35
N SER A 117 0.81 -4.37 5.48
CA SER A 117 0.99 -3.78 4.14
C SER A 117 0.41 -4.67 3.05
N VAL A 118 -0.39 -4.08 2.16
CA VAL A 118 -0.95 -4.71 0.96
C VAL A 118 -0.42 -4.01 -0.27
N CYS A 119 0.26 -4.76 -1.14
CA CYS A 119 0.71 -4.30 -2.45
C CYS A 119 -0.28 -4.77 -3.52
N ALA A 120 -0.88 -3.83 -4.25
CA ALA A 120 -1.81 -4.09 -5.34
C ALA A 120 -1.10 -3.96 -6.68
N TYR A 121 -1.31 -4.94 -7.55
CA TYR A 121 -0.70 -5.05 -8.87
C TYR A 121 -1.81 -5.17 -9.92
N ASP A 122 -1.62 -4.53 -11.06
CA ASP A 122 -2.55 -4.62 -12.18
C ASP A 122 -2.50 -6.03 -12.81
N PHE A 123 -3.60 -6.79 -12.67
CA PHE A 123 -3.69 -8.16 -13.16
C PHE A 123 -3.46 -8.29 -14.67
N GLU A 124 -3.91 -7.32 -15.47
CA GLU A 124 -3.75 -7.39 -16.94
C GLU A 124 -2.29 -7.18 -17.38
N ARG A 125 -1.48 -6.58 -16.50
CA ARG A 125 -0.09 -6.19 -16.79
C ARG A 125 0.95 -7.11 -16.18
N VAL A 126 0.55 -8.03 -15.29
CA VAL A 126 1.43 -8.99 -14.62
C VAL A 126 1.58 -10.24 -15.49
N SER A 127 2.81 -10.53 -15.92
CA SER A 127 3.13 -11.82 -16.56
C SER A 127 3.06 -12.99 -15.57
N GLU A 128 2.95 -14.22 -16.09
CA GLU A 128 2.95 -15.42 -15.24
C GLU A 128 4.25 -15.56 -14.43
N GLU A 129 5.40 -15.24 -15.02
CA GLU A 129 6.69 -15.25 -14.32
C GLU A 129 6.73 -14.23 -13.18
N PHE A 130 6.21 -13.03 -13.42
CA PHE A 130 6.15 -11.98 -12.40
C PHE A 130 5.17 -12.35 -11.28
N LYS A 131 4.04 -12.98 -11.62
CA LYS A 131 3.07 -13.51 -10.66
C LYS A 131 3.68 -14.60 -9.76
N GLU A 132 4.48 -15.50 -10.32
CA GLU A 132 5.18 -16.52 -9.53
C GLU A 132 6.18 -15.88 -8.56
N GLY A 133 6.93 -14.88 -9.02
CA GLY A 133 7.81 -14.08 -8.16
C GLY A 133 7.05 -13.42 -7.00
N LEU A 134 5.92 -12.77 -7.29
CA LEU A 134 5.06 -12.15 -6.28
C LEU A 134 4.53 -13.17 -5.27
N LEU A 135 4.02 -14.32 -5.72
CA LEU A 135 3.53 -15.37 -4.83
C LEU A 135 4.64 -16.01 -3.99
N SER A 136 5.89 -15.94 -4.45
CA SER A 136 7.04 -16.46 -3.69
C SER A 136 7.50 -15.53 -2.58
N CYS A 137 7.17 -14.24 -2.66
CA CYS A 137 7.62 -13.23 -1.70
C CYS A 137 6.48 -12.69 -0.80
N HIS A 138 5.22 -12.73 -1.24
CA HIS A 138 4.06 -12.32 -0.44
C HIS A 138 3.40 -13.49 0.30
N ASN A 139 3.25 -13.37 1.62
CA ASN A 139 2.59 -14.39 2.46
C ASN A 139 1.07 -14.50 2.23
N PHE A 140 0.44 -13.50 1.62
CA PHE A 140 -1.02 -13.47 1.42
C PHE A 140 -1.37 -12.95 0.02
N PHE A 141 -2.21 -13.70 -0.68
CA PHE A 141 -2.76 -13.32 -1.98
C PHE A 141 -4.23 -12.90 -1.83
N ILE A 142 -4.54 -11.67 -2.22
CA ILE A 142 -5.92 -11.17 -2.31
C ILE A 142 -6.26 -11.04 -3.79
N ASN A 143 -7.25 -11.81 -4.25
CA ASN A 143 -7.85 -11.60 -5.56
C ASN A 143 -9.11 -10.76 -5.34
N GLU A 144 -9.16 -9.53 -5.88
CA GLU A 144 -10.44 -8.84 -6.03
C GLU A 144 -11.21 -9.58 -7.13
N LYS A 145 -11.88 -10.68 -6.75
CA LYS A 145 -13.00 -11.16 -7.53
C LYS A 145 -14.08 -10.11 -7.40
N GLU A 146 -14.49 -9.53 -8.51
CA GLU A 146 -15.85 -9.02 -8.66
C GLU A 146 -16.78 -10.12 -8.13
N ASP A 147 -17.36 -9.90 -6.95
CA ASP A 147 -18.58 -10.61 -6.58
C ASP A 147 -19.63 -10.14 -7.58
N GLY A 148 -19.82 -10.96 -8.61
CA GLY A 148 -20.86 -10.80 -9.61
C GLY A 148 -22.21 -10.70 -8.91
N VAL A 149 -22.88 -9.57 -9.12
CA VAL A 149 -24.32 -9.42 -8.95
C VAL A 149 -24.99 -9.65 -10.29
#